data_AF-A0A6S7F124-F1
#
_entry.id   AF-A0A6S7F124-F1
#
_cell.length_a   1.000
_cell.length_b   1.000
_cell.length_c   1.000
_cell.angle_alpha   90.00
_cell.angle_beta   90.00
_cell.angle_gamma   90.00
#
_symmetry.space_group_name_H-M   'P 1'
#
loop_
_entity.id
_entity.type
_entity.pdbx_description
1 polymer ?
#
loop_
_entity_poly.entity_id
_entity_poly.type
_entity_poly.pdbx_seq_one_letter_code
_entity_poly.pdbx_strand_id
1 'polypeptide(L)'
;MTPTYSADSLQDQLRLDRRASIARRLRITLWQVLILAFILGSWEILTRIPWFAQNTLFDPFFISQPSRVAVRLWEWLQPGPRSVWPHLWLTLQATMVGLLVGVGSGFVVGMTLSRSRFLADVFNPFIVAFNSMPRIAFVPLITMFFGLGLASKVVTSWFVVFFLVFFNTYKGGRSVERELVDFCRTLGGSPRQILWRVRIPTAAAWTFAALPNAISFALIGVVLAEFVGSTTGMGYLMITALATLNATDMFAAVTLLSIVGIALVYCVTWLERRLLHWAPEFREG
;
A
#
# COMPACT_ATOMS: atom_id res chain seq x y z
N MET A 1 40.70 31.91 0.84
CA MET A 1 41.48 31.05 1.74
C MET A 1 40.62 29.85 2.11
N THR A 2 40.82 28.71 1.45
CA THR A 2 40.22 27.44 1.87
C THR A 2 40.89 27.02 3.17
N PRO A 3 40.15 26.74 4.27
CA PRO A 3 40.77 26.27 5.49
C PRO A 3 41.42 24.92 5.22
N THR A 4 42.75 24.84 5.37
CA THR A 4 43.48 23.57 5.37
C THR A 4 43.18 22.84 6.68
N TYR A 5 42.08 22.10 6.70
CA TYR A 5 41.79 21.15 7.77
C TYR A 5 42.87 20.06 7.77
N SER A 6 43.49 19.81 8.92
CA SER A 6 44.35 18.64 9.09
C SER A 6 43.48 17.37 9.04
N ALA A 7 44.04 16.25 8.56
CA ALA A 7 43.31 14.99 8.46
C ALA A 7 42.64 14.58 9.79
N ASP A 8 43.26 14.88 10.93
CA ASP A 8 42.74 14.60 12.27
C ASP A 8 41.51 15.46 12.62
N SER A 9 41.54 16.76 12.29
CA SER A 9 40.40 17.67 12.54
C SER A 9 39.15 17.30 11.74
N LEU A 10 39.34 16.74 10.53
CA LEU A 10 38.24 16.27 9.68
C LEU A 10 37.66 14.94 10.20
N GLN A 11 38.49 14.04 10.72
CA GLN A 11 38.03 12.80 11.36
C GLN A 11 37.21 13.08 12.62
N ASP A 12 37.61 14.06 13.42
CA ASP A 12 36.87 14.43 14.63
C ASP A 12 35.54 15.11 14.32
N GLN A 13 35.47 15.99 13.31
CA GLN A 13 34.21 16.56 12.83
C GLN A 13 33.24 15.46 12.34
N LEU A 14 33.71 14.52 11.53
CA LEU A 14 32.88 13.39 11.06
C LEU A 14 32.37 12.52 12.21
N ARG A 15 33.17 12.32 13.27
CA ARG A 15 32.75 11.58 14.47
C ARG A 15 31.68 12.33 15.26
N LEU A 16 31.82 13.66 15.40
CA LEU A 16 30.83 14.50 16.07
C LEU A 16 29.50 14.54 15.30
N ASP A 17 29.54 14.68 13.98
CA ASP A 17 28.35 14.66 13.12
C ASP A 17 27.65 13.28 13.13
N ARG A 18 28.44 12.19 13.12
CA ARG A 18 27.90 10.83 13.26
C ARG A 18 27.25 10.61 14.63
N ARG A 19 27.84 11.13 15.72
CA ARG A 19 27.25 11.04 17.06
C ARG A 19 25.98 11.88 17.19
N ALA A 20 25.98 13.11 16.66
CA ALA A 20 24.83 13.99 16.66
C ALA A 20 23.66 13.43 15.85
N SER A 21 23.93 12.82 14.68
CA SER A 21 22.91 12.17 13.85
C SER A 21 22.32 10.92 14.50
N ILE A 22 23.14 10.07 15.15
CA ILE A 22 22.66 8.92 15.93
C ILE A 22 21.82 9.38 17.13
N ALA A 23 22.30 10.37 17.90
CA ALA A 23 21.56 10.91 19.05
C ALA A 23 20.22 11.52 18.63
N ARG A 24 20.17 12.25 17.50
CA ARG A 24 18.93 12.78 16.92
C ARG A 24 17.98 11.66 16.52
N ARG A 25 18.46 10.61 15.83
CA ARG A 25 17.63 9.45 15.45
C ARG A 25 17.07 8.74 16.68
N LEU A 26 17.89 8.46 17.69
CA LEU A 26 17.46 7.85 18.95
C LEU A 26 16.42 8.71 19.67
N ARG A 27 16.63 10.03 19.73
CA ARG A 27 15.66 10.97 20.32
C ARG A 27 14.33 10.95 19.57
N ILE A 28 14.36 10.90 18.23
CA ILE A 28 13.13 10.80 17.41
C ILE A 28 12.42 9.47 17.69
N THR A 29 13.13 8.34 17.65
CA THR A 29 12.53 7.03 17.95
C THR A 29 11.96 6.99 19.36
N LEU A 30 12.65 7.56 20.35
CA LEU A 30 12.15 7.68 21.72
C LEU A 30 10.83 8.44 21.77
N TRP A 31 10.75 9.63 21.15
CA TRP A 31 9.51 10.40 21.11
C TRP A 31 8.39 9.67 20.37
N GLN A 32 8.68 8.96 19.28
CA GLN A 32 7.70 8.13 18.58
C GLN A 32 7.15 7.02 19.47
N VAL A 33 8.02 6.31 20.19
CA VAL A 33 7.62 5.26 21.14
C VAL A 33 6.83 5.85 22.31
N LEU A 34 7.24 7.01 22.85
CA LEU A 34 6.51 7.68 23.94
C LEU A 34 5.12 8.12 23.50
N ILE A 35 4.97 8.68 22.28
CA ILE A 35 3.68 9.07 21.73
C ILE A 35 2.79 7.83 21.56
N LEU A 36 3.33 6.73 20.99
CA LEU A 36 2.58 5.50 20.83
C LEU A 36 2.16 4.90 22.19
N ALA A 37 3.08 4.86 23.15
CA ALA A 37 2.81 4.39 24.51
C ALA A 37 1.77 5.26 25.22
N PHE A 38 1.82 6.58 25.03
CA PHE A 38 0.82 7.50 25.55
C PHE A 38 -0.56 7.26 24.94
N ILE A 39 -0.65 7.06 23.62
CA ILE A 39 -1.91 6.75 22.93
C ILE A 39 -2.50 5.42 23.43
N LEU A 40 -1.70 4.35 23.46
CA LEU A 40 -2.15 3.03 23.90
C LEU A 40 -2.47 3.00 25.40
N GLY A 41 -1.64 3.65 26.22
CA GLY A 41 -1.85 3.76 27.66
C GLY A 41 -3.10 4.57 27.99
N SER A 42 -3.31 5.70 27.31
CA SER A 42 -4.53 6.49 27.46
C SER A 42 -5.77 5.69 27.04
N TRP A 43 -5.70 4.96 25.92
CA TRP A 43 -6.80 4.10 25.48
C TRP A 43 -7.14 2.99 26.49
N GLU A 44 -6.13 2.28 27.02
CA GLU A 44 -6.31 1.25 28.05
C GLU A 44 -6.89 1.84 29.36
N ILE A 45 -6.43 3.02 29.79
CA ILE A 45 -6.90 3.67 31.01
C ILE A 45 -8.34 4.15 30.85
N LEU A 46 -8.64 4.86 29.76
CA LEU A 46 -9.98 5.42 29.51
C LEU A 46 -11.06 4.35 29.41
N THR A 47 -10.73 3.17 28.86
CA THR A 47 -11.66 2.03 28.75
C THR A 47 -11.84 1.24 30.05
N ARG A 48 -11.00 1.49 31.07
CA ARG A 48 -11.10 0.86 32.40
C ARG A 48 -11.85 1.72 33.42
N ILE A 49 -11.95 3.03 33.19
CA ILE A 49 -12.63 3.95 34.11
C ILE A 49 -14.15 3.82 33.92
N PRO A 50 -14.92 3.37 34.95
CA PRO A 50 -16.36 3.10 34.82
C PRO A 50 -17.18 4.29 34.34
N TRP A 51 -16.82 5.51 34.75
CA TRP A 51 -17.49 6.73 34.34
C TRP A 51 -17.41 6.98 32.82
N PHE A 52 -16.25 6.71 32.21
CA PHE A 52 -16.06 6.80 30.75
C PHE A 52 -16.68 5.60 30.02
N ALA A 53 -16.60 4.41 30.60
CA ALA A 53 -17.18 3.21 30.00
C ALA A 53 -18.71 3.23 29.93
N GLN A 54 -19.39 3.91 30.87
CA GLN A 54 -20.86 3.90 30.97
C GLN A 54 -21.54 5.06 30.25
N ASN A 55 -20.87 6.18 30.00
CA ASN A 55 -21.49 7.42 29.49
C ASN A 55 -20.94 7.90 28.12
N THR A 56 -20.08 7.13 27.43
CA THR A 56 -19.34 7.62 26.23
C THR A 56 -19.07 6.55 25.17
N LEU A 57 -18.45 6.96 24.04
CA LEU A 57 -17.87 6.11 22.98
C LEU A 57 -16.86 5.04 23.45
N PHE A 58 -16.54 5.00 24.76
CA PHE A 58 -15.60 4.08 25.38
C PHE A 58 -16.26 2.87 26.05
N ASP A 59 -17.54 2.62 25.79
CA ASP A 59 -18.22 1.39 26.19
C ASP A 59 -17.45 0.18 25.63
N PRO A 60 -17.10 -0.82 26.46
CA PRO A 60 -16.49 -2.08 26.03
C PRO A 60 -17.21 -2.80 24.87
N PHE A 61 -18.49 -2.48 24.67
CA PHE A 61 -19.28 -2.92 23.53
C PHE A 61 -18.80 -2.32 22.19
N PHE A 62 -18.42 -1.03 22.16
CA PHE A 62 -17.98 -0.34 20.95
C PHE A 62 -16.46 -0.33 20.77
N ILE A 63 -15.70 -0.30 21.87
CA ILE A 63 -14.24 -0.23 21.83
C ILE A 63 -13.63 -1.33 22.71
N SER A 64 -12.64 -2.06 22.18
CA SER A 64 -11.91 -3.04 22.97
C SER A 64 -10.75 -2.41 23.73
N GLN A 65 -10.15 -3.19 24.63
CA GLN A 65 -8.94 -2.84 25.37
C GLN A 65 -7.71 -3.31 24.56
N PRO A 66 -6.67 -2.48 24.38
CA PRO A 66 -5.41 -2.90 23.77
C PRO A 66 -4.87 -4.23 24.32
N SER A 67 -4.96 -4.44 25.63
CA SER A 67 -4.56 -5.69 26.27
C SER A 67 -5.35 -6.92 25.79
N ARG A 68 -6.68 -6.80 25.64
CA ARG A 68 -7.54 -7.87 25.11
C ARG A 68 -7.27 -8.15 23.63
N VAL A 69 -7.02 -7.10 22.85
CA VAL A 69 -6.63 -7.22 21.45
C VAL A 69 -5.31 -7.99 21.33
N ALA A 70 -4.32 -7.67 22.17
CA ALA A 70 -3.03 -8.37 22.18
C ALA A 70 -3.18 -9.86 22.54
N VAL A 71 -3.99 -10.18 23.55
CA VAL A 71 -4.30 -11.58 23.92
C VAL A 71 -4.99 -12.30 22.77
N ARG A 72 -6.00 -11.69 22.14
CA ARG A 72 -6.72 -12.28 21.00
C ARG A 72 -5.80 -12.52 19.80
N LEU A 73 -4.91 -11.58 19.49
CA LEU A 73 -3.88 -11.76 18.45
C LEU A 73 -2.98 -12.95 18.78
N TRP A 74 -2.53 -13.08 20.02
CA TRP A 74 -1.72 -14.22 20.45
C TRP A 74 -2.47 -15.55 20.29
N GLU A 75 -3.73 -15.62 20.72
CA GLU A 75 -4.60 -16.81 20.54
C GLU A 75 -4.75 -17.21 19.07
N TRP A 76 -4.97 -16.23 18.19
CA TRP A 76 -5.14 -16.44 16.75
C TRP A 76 -3.88 -16.93 16.04
N LEU A 77 -2.69 -16.57 16.55
CA LEU A 77 -1.41 -17.02 16.00
C LEU A 77 -1.12 -18.49 16.35
N GLN A 78 -1.72 -19.01 17.43
CA GLN A 78 -1.53 -20.39 17.83
C GLN A 78 -2.23 -21.37 16.86
N PRO A 79 -1.64 -22.55 16.61
CA PRO A 79 -2.33 -23.61 15.86
C PRO A 79 -3.59 -24.07 16.58
N GLY A 80 -4.71 -24.15 15.87
CA GLY A 80 -5.97 -24.64 16.43
C GLY A 80 -7.20 -24.26 15.61
N PRO A 81 -8.41 -24.60 16.10
CA PRO A 81 -9.66 -24.32 15.39
C PRO A 81 -9.94 -22.83 15.16
N ARG A 82 -9.35 -21.95 15.98
CA ARG A 82 -9.47 -20.48 15.89
C ARG A 82 -8.25 -19.82 15.25
N SER A 83 -7.41 -20.60 14.57
CA SER A 83 -6.22 -20.12 13.89
C SER A 83 -6.58 -19.12 12.80
N VAL A 84 -5.86 -17.99 12.75
CA VAL A 84 -6.06 -16.95 11.73
C VAL A 84 -5.37 -17.27 10.40
N TRP A 85 -4.42 -18.23 10.41
CA TRP A 85 -3.57 -18.51 9.25
C TRP A 85 -4.35 -18.86 7.96
N PRO A 86 -5.42 -19.67 7.98
CA PRO A 86 -6.20 -19.95 6.76
C PRO A 86 -6.91 -18.71 6.22
N HIS A 87 -7.41 -17.85 7.12
CA HIS A 87 -8.06 -16.59 6.76
C HIS A 87 -7.07 -15.62 6.14
N LEU A 88 -5.95 -15.41 6.83
CA LEU A 88 -4.90 -14.51 6.37
C LEU A 88 -4.29 -14.98 5.04
N TRP A 89 -4.05 -16.29 4.90
CA TRP A 89 -3.50 -16.87 3.67
C TRP A 89 -4.39 -16.63 2.46
N LEU A 90 -5.71 -16.86 2.59
CA LEU A 90 -6.65 -16.67 1.50
C LEU A 90 -6.72 -15.19 1.07
N THR A 91 -6.79 -14.28 2.05
CA THR A 91 -6.78 -12.84 1.80
C THR A 91 -5.48 -12.43 1.08
N LEU A 92 -4.33 -12.89 1.56
CA LEU A 92 -3.02 -12.61 0.94
C LEU A 92 -2.91 -13.20 -0.46
N GLN A 93 -3.35 -14.44 -0.67
CA GLN A 93 -3.31 -15.09 -1.97
C GLN A 93 -4.13 -14.31 -3.00
N ALA A 94 -5.37 -13.95 -2.66
CA ALA A 94 -6.23 -13.16 -3.54
C ALA A 94 -5.62 -11.78 -3.83
N THR A 95 -5.06 -11.14 -2.79
CA THR A 95 -4.41 -9.83 -2.91
C THR A 95 -3.23 -9.90 -3.86
N MET A 96 -2.31 -10.85 -3.66
CA MET A 96 -1.08 -10.96 -4.46
C MET A 96 -1.35 -11.36 -5.90
N VAL A 97 -2.25 -12.32 -6.15
CA VAL A 97 -2.59 -12.74 -7.52
C VAL A 97 -3.24 -11.58 -8.27
N GLY A 98 -4.24 -10.92 -7.66
CA GLY A 98 -4.90 -9.78 -8.29
C GLY A 98 -3.95 -8.59 -8.50
N LEU A 99 -3.04 -8.34 -7.55
CA LEU A 99 -2.00 -7.31 -7.67
C LEU A 99 -1.07 -7.60 -8.85
N LEU A 100 -0.52 -8.80 -8.96
CA LEU A 100 0.42 -9.15 -10.03
C LEU A 100 -0.23 -9.04 -11.42
N VAL A 101 -1.43 -9.59 -11.58
CA VAL A 101 -2.17 -9.51 -12.85
C VAL A 101 -2.59 -8.06 -13.13
N GLY A 102 -3.00 -7.31 -12.11
CA GLY A 102 -3.46 -5.92 -12.22
C GLY A 102 -2.33 -4.98 -12.61
N VAL A 103 -1.16 -5.13 -11.99
CA VAL A 103 0.04 -4.37 -12.34
C VAL A 103 0.47 -4.67 -13.78
N GLY A 104 0.58 -5.96 -14.14
CA GLY A 104 0.99 -6.35 -15.49
C GLY A 104 0.03 -5.83 -16.57
N SER A 105 -1.26 -6.09 -16.42
CA SER A 105 -2.28 -5.65 -17.40
C SER A 105 -2.42 -4.12 -17.44
N GLY A 106 -2.46 -3.46 -16.28
CA GLY A 106 -2.56 -2.00 -16.19
C GLY A 106 -1.37 -1.30 -16.83
N PHE A 107 -0.16 -1.83 -16.60
CA PHE A 107 1.06 -1.29 -17.21
C PHE A 107 1.03 -1.42 -18.73
N VAL A 108 0.72 -2.62 -19.25
CA VAL A 108 0.66 -2.88 -20.70
C VAL A 108 -0.35 -1.97 -21.39
N VAL A 109 -1.56 -1.87 -20.84
CA VAL A 109 -2.62 -1.04 -21.43
C VAL A 109 -2.28 0.45 -21.32
N GLY A 110 -1.82 0.91 -20.15
CA GLY A 110 -1.46 2.31 -19.91
C GLY A 110 -0.31 2.77 -20.80
N MET A 111 0.73 1.93 -20.93
CA MET A 111 1.87 2.19 -21.80
C MET A 111 1.47 2.23 -23.28
N THR A 112 0.65 1.28 -23.72
CA THR A 112 0.15 1.23 -25.11
C THR A 112 -0.63 2.49 -25.46
N LEU A 113 -1.52 2.92 -24.57
CA LEU A 113 -2.35 4.11 -24.79
C LEU A 113 -1.54 5.41 -24.72
N SER A 114 -0.54 5.48 -23.84
CA SER A 114 0.34 6.66 -23.71
C SER A 114 1.14 6.94 -24.99
N ARG A 115 1.42 5.90 -25.79
CA ARG A 115 2.27 5.99 -26.99
C ARG A 115 1.58 6.73 -28.14
N SER A 116 0.27 6.56 -28.30
CA SER A 116 -0.50 7.05 -29.45
C SER A 116 -1.37 8.24 -29.06
N ARG A 117 -1.13 9.41 -29.68
CA ARG A 117 -1.99 10.58 -29.47
C ARG A 117 -3.42 10.32 -29.89
N PHE A 118 -3.60 9.68 -31.05
CA PHE A 118 -4.93 9.33 -31.55
C PHE A 118 -5.71 8.44 -30.59
N LEU A 119 -5.10 7.34 -30.10
CA LEU A 119 -5.79 6.47 -29.14
C LEU A 119 -6.06 7.20 -27.82
N ALA A 120 -5.11 8.00 -27.33
CA ALA A 120 -5.30 8.82 -26.15
C ALA A 120 -6.51 9.76 -26.30
N ASP A 121 -6.64 10.44 -27.44
CA ASP A 121 -7.73 11.39 -27.71
C ASP A 121 -9.07 10.67 -27.85
N VAL A 122 -9.10 9.52 -28.53
CA VAL A 122 -10.30 8.66 -28.68
C VAL A 122 -10.77 8.12 -27.33
N PHE A 123 -9.84 7.64 -26.50
CA PHE A 123 -10.19 7.04 -25.21
C PHE A 123 -10.34 8.07 -24.08
N ASN A 124 -9.94 9.33 -24.29
CA ASN A 124 -9.95 10.38 -23.27
C ASN A 124 -11.29 10.47 -22.47
N PRO A 125 -12.48 10.55 -23.12
CA PRO A 125 -13.73 10.62 -22.35
C PRO A 125 -13.95 9.38 -21.46
N PHE A 126 -13.57 8.19 -21.93
CA PHE A 126 -13.66 6.96 -21.16
C PHE A 126 -12.65 6.92 -20.00
N ILE A 127 -11.42 7.36 -20.24
CA ILE A 127 -10.38 7.49 -19.20
C ILE A 127 -10.88 8.38 -18.06
N VAL A 128 -11.46 9.54 -18.39
CA VAL A 128 -12.02 10.48 -17.40
C VAL A 128 -13.22 9.86 -16.67
N ALA A 129 -14.13 9.20 -17.40
CA ALA A 129 -15.27 8.52 -16.79
C ALA A 129 -14.83 7.43 -15.81
N PHE A 130 -13.97 6.50 -16.22
CA PHE A 130 -13.45 5.43 -15.37
C PHE A 130 -12.63 5.95 -14.18
N ASN A 131 -11.96 7.10 -14.33
CA ASN A 131 -11.23 7.69 -13.22
C ASN A 131 -12.17 8.15 -12.10
N SER A 132 -13.37 8.62 -12.47
CA SER A 132 -14.39 9.18 -11.57
C SER A 132 -15.32 8.12 -10.96
N MET A 133 -15.36 6.91 -11.53
CA MET A 133 -16.23 5.85 -11.02
C MET A 133 -15.80 5.35 -9.64
N PRO A 134 -16.76 5.11 -8.71
CA PRO A 134 -16.47 4.49 -7.42
C PRO A 134 -16.16 3.01 -7.62
N ARG A 135 -14.87 2.67 -7.84
CA ARG A 135 -14.43 1.29 -8.16
C ARG A 135 -14.89 0.27 -7.12
N ILE A 136 -14.96 0.68 -5.85
CA ILE A 136 -15.42 -0.16 -4.73
C ILE A 136 -16.90 -0.56 -4.87
N ALA A 137 -17.74 0.26 -5.51
CA ALA A 137 -19.15 -0.05 -5.68
C ALA A 137 -19.40 -1.27 -6.60
N PHE A 138 -18.39 -1.70 -7.37
CA PHE A 138 -18.49 -2.88 -8.23
C PHE A 138 -18.29 -4.20 -7.49
N VAL A 139 -17.84 -4.19 -6.24
CA VAL A 139 -17.54 -5.42 -5.48
C VAL A 139 -18.73 -6.39 -5.45
N PRO A 140 -19.97 -5.98 -5.13
CA PRO A 140 -21.11 -6.90 -5.12
C PRO A 140 -21.42 -7.49 -6.51
N LEU A 141 -21.26 -6.70 -7.58
CA LEU A 141 -21.45 -7.18 -8.95
C LEU A 141 -20.38 -8.21 -9.32
N ILE A 142 -19.12 -7.94 -9.01
CA ILE A 142 -18.02 -8.89 -9.25
C ILE A 142 -18.29 -10.19 -8.50
N THR A 143 -18.74 -10.12 -7.25
CA THR A 143 -19.14 -11.30 -6.48
C THR A 143 -20.33 -12.03 -7.10
N MET A 144 -21.32 -11.31 -7.65
CA MET A 144 -22.45 -11.91 -8.35
C MET A 144 -22.02 -12.68 -9.61
N PHE A 145 -21.09 -12.14 -10.40
CA PHE A 145 -20.60 -12.79 -11.63
C PHE A 145 -19.63 -13.95 -11.38
N PHE A 146 -18.71 -13.80 -10.43
CA PHE A 146 -17.62 -14.75 -10.19
C PHE A 146 -17.85 -15.66 -8.97
N GLY A 147 -18.99 -15.50 -8.28
CA GLY A 147 -19.37 -16.27 -7.11
C GLY A 147 -18.63 -15.89 -5.82
N LEU A 148 -18.81 -16.71 -4.77
CA LEU A 148 -18.29 -16.44 -3.41
C LEU A 148 -16.85 -16.93 -3.18
N GLY A 149 -16.27 -17.64 -4.15
CA GLY A 149 -14.94 -18.24 -4.04
C GLY A 149 -13.78 -17.26 -4.23
N LEU A 150 -12.57 -17.82 -4.38
CA LEU A 150 -11.32 -17.06 -4.56
C LEU A 150 -11.36 -16.14 -5.79
N ALA A 151 -12.05 -16.56 -6.87
CA ALA A 151 -12.10 -15.83 -8.12
C ALA A 151 -12.65 -14.40 -7.98
N SER A 152 -13.73 -14.18 -7.23
CA SER A 152 -14.29 -12.83 -7.04
C SER A 152 -13.34 -11.90 -6.29
N LYS A 153 -12.57 -12.44 -5.33
CA LYS A 153 -11.59 -11.68 -4.54
C LYS A 153 -10.40 -11.29 -5.42
N VAL A 154 -9.89 -12.23 -6.22
CA VAL A 154 -8.82 -11.97 -7.19
C VAL A 154 -9.25 -10.95 -8.23
N VAL A 155 -10.44 -11.09 -8.81
CA VAL A 155 -10.97 -10.14 -9.82
C VAL A 155 -11.20 -8.76 -9.21
N THR A 156 -11.67 -8.67 -7.98
CA THR A 156 -11.83 -7.39 -7.28
C THR A 156 -10.49 -6.71 -7.05
N SER A 157 -9.50 -7.45 -6.53
CA SER A 157 -8.13 -6.97 -6.35
C SER A 157 -7.54 -6.49 -7.68
N TRP A 158 -7.64 -7.31 -8.72
CA TRP A 158 -7.22 -6.98 -10.08
C TRP A 158 -7.88 -5.70 -10.59
N PHE A 159 -9.21 -5.58 -10.47
CA PHE A 159 -9.96 -4.43 -10.97
C PHE A 159 -9.49 -3.12 -10.35
N VAL A 160 -9.31 -3.10 -9.02
CA VAL A 160 -8.84 -1.91 -8.30
C VAL A 160 -7.41 -1.56 -8.70
N VAL A 161 -6.51 -2.55 -8.72
CA VAL A 161 -5.09 -2.35 -9.04
C VAL A 161 -4.89 -1.96 -10.51
N PHE A 162 -5.60 -2.61 -11.42
CA PHE A 162 -5.53 -2.37 -12.86
C PHE A 162 -5.71 -0.88 -13.16
N PHE A 163 -6.78 -0.26 -12.65
CA PHE A 163 -7.03 1.16 -12.92
C PHE A 163 -6.00 2.06 -12.27
N LEU A 164 -5.59 1.78 -11.02
CA LEU A 164 -4.55 2.57 -10.35
C LEU A 164 -3.25 2.58 -11.16
N VAL A 165 -2.79 1.40 -11.58
CA VAL A 165 -1.56 1.24 -12.35
C VAL A 165 -1.73 1.84 -13.74
N PHE A 166 -2.80 1.51 -14.45
CA PHE A 166 -3.13 2.06 -15.76
C PHE A 166 -3.02 3.59 -15.79
N PHE A 167 -3.66 4.30 -14.85
CA PHE A 167 -3.63 5.76 -14.85
C PHE A 167 -2.23 6.31 -14.54
N ASN A 168 -1.47 5.69 -13.63
CA ASN A 168 -0.11 6.13 -13.30
C ASN A 168 0.85 5.86 -14.46
N THR A 169 0.80 4.68 -15.07
CA THR A 169 1.61 4.35 -16.26
C THR A 169 1.24 5.24 -17.44
N TYR A 170 -0.05 5.50 -17.67
CA TYR A 170 -0.51 6.38 -18.74
C TYR A 170 0.01 7.82 -18.56
N LYS A 171 -0.11 8.37 -17.36
CA LYS A 171 0.44 9.70 -17.02
C LYS A 171 1.96 9.72 -17.14
N GLY A 172 2.67 8.72 -16.60
CA GLY A 172 4.12 8.61 -16.68
C GLY A 172 4.64 8.53 -18.11
N GLY A 173 4.04 7.69 -18.96
CA GLY A 173 4.39 7.59 -20.38
C GLY A 173 4.13 8.87 -21.18
N ARG A 174 3.21 9.72 -20.71
CA ARG A 174 2.89 11.04 -21.28
C ARG A 174 3.70 12.19 -20.69
N SER A 175 4.27 12.02 -19.49
CA SER A 175 5.09 13.03 -18.80
C SER A 175 6.43 13.29 -19.47
N VAL A 176 6.89 12.38 -20.34
CA VAL A 176 8.12 12.58 -21.10
C VAL A 176 7.99 13.83 -21.98
N GLU A 177 8.79 14.85 -21.65
CA GLU A 177 8.82 16.11 -22.35
C GLU A 177 9.05 15.90 -23.85
N ARG A 178 8.30 16.65 -24.67
CA ARG A 178 8.50 16.63 -26.12
C ARG A 178 9.92 17.03 -26.49
N GLU A 179 10.50 17.97 -25.75
CA GLU A 179 11.88 18.44 -25.90
C GLU A 179 12.90 17.31 -25.73
N LEU A 180 12.75 16.45 -24.72
CA LEU A 180 13.63 15.29 -24.54
C LEU A 180 13.51 14.29 -25.71
N VAL A 181 12.27 14.07 -26.20
CA VAL A 181 12.03 13.20 -27.35
C VAL A 181 12.64 13.80 -28.63
N ASP A 182 12.47 15.10 -28.85
CA ASP A 182 12.95 15.79 -30.04
C ASP A 182 14.49 15.92 -30.01
N PHE A 183 15.10 16.14 -28.84
CA PHE A 183 16.55 16.06 -28.64
C PHE A 183 17.12 14.68 -28.96
N CYS A 184 16.46 13.60 -28.50
CA CYS A 184 16.86 12.25 -28.88
C CYS A 184 16.77 12.02 -30.40
N ARG A 185 15.77 12.62 -31.08
CA ARG A 185 15.62 12.52 -32.53
C ARG A 185 16.70 13.29 -33.28
N THR A 186 17.08 14.49 -32.82
CA THR A 186 18.17 15.27 -33.44
C THR A 186 19.51 14.55 -33.34
N LEU A 187 19.70 13.71 -32.31
CA LEU A 187 20.87 12.84 -32.17
C LEU A 187 20.77 11.53 -32.99
N GLY A 188 19.76 11.37 -33.86
CA GLY A 188 19.58 10.17 -34.68
C GLY A 188 18.85 9.01 -33.99
N GLY A 189 18.21 9.26 -32.85
CA GLY A 189 17.47 8.24 -32.09
C GLY A 189 16.24 7.72 -32.85
N SER A 190 16.22 6.42 -33.13
CA SER A 190 15.08 5.74 -33.74
C SER A 190 13.85 5.70 -32.81
N PRO A 191 12.61 5.59 -33.34
CA PRO A 191 11.40 5.47 -32.53
C PRO A 191 11.42 4.29 -31.56
N ARG A 192 12.14 3.21 -31.90
CA ARG A 192 12.33 2.04 -31.04
C ARG A 192 13.27 2.37 -29.88
N GLN A 193 14.38 3.06 -30.12
CA GLN A 193 15.29 3.49 -29.06
C GLN A 193 14.60 4.45 -28.09
N ILE A 194 13.83 5.42 -28.59
CA ILE A 194 13.07 6.35 -27.75
C ILE A 194 12.04 5.60 -26.87
N LEU A 195 11.37 4.59 -27.43
CA LEU A 195 10.43 3.77 -26.67
C LEU A 195 11.13 3.03 -25.51
N TRP A 196 12.17 2.27 -25.81
CA TRP A 196 12.81 1.36 -24.86
C TRP A 196 13.75 2.06 -23.89
N ARG A 197 14.36 3.19 -24.27
CA ARG A 197 15.37 3.89 -23.46
C ARG A 197 14.84 5.14 -22.74
N VAL A 198 13.69 5.67 -23.16
CA VAL A 198 13.12 6.88 -22.56
C VAL A 198 11.73 6.59 -22.01
N ARG A 199 10.76 6.26 -22.88
CA ARG A 199 9.35 6.17 -22.46
C ARG A 199 9.04 5.02 -21.51
N ILE A 200 9.48 3.79 -21.82
CA ILE A 200 9.24 2.62 -20.97
C ILE A 200 9.90 2.82 -19.60
N PRO A 201 11.18 3.22 -19.50
CA PRO A 201 11.82 3.50 -18.21
C PRO A 201 11.08 4.57 -17.39
N THR A 202 10.67 5.69 -18.00
CA THR A 202 9.89 6.72 -17.29
C THR A 202 8.54 6.19 -16.82
N ALA A 203 7.78 5.53 -17.69
CA ALA A 203 6.48 4.96 -17.32
C ALA A 203 6.62 3.88 -16.23
N ALA A 204 7.69 3.08 -16.27
CA ALA A 204 8.00 2.10 -15.25
C ALA A 204 8.28 2.78 -13.91
N ALA A 205 9.12 3.82 -13.85
CA ALA A 205 9.38 4.56 -12.61
C ALA A 205 8.10 5.09 -11.95
N TRP A 206 7.21 5.69 -12.74
CA TRP A 206 5.88 6.13 -12.27
C TRP A 206 5.00 4.98 -11.78
N THR A 207 5.11 3.81 -12.42
CA THR A 207 4.34 2.63 -12.04
C THR A 207 4.84 2.03 -10.74
N PHE A 208 6.17 1.92 -10.59
CA PHE A 208 6.82 1.45 -9.37
C PHE A 208 6.51 2.36 -8.18
N ALA A 209 6.55 3.69 -8.37
CA ALA A 209 6.17 4.67 -7.35
C ALA A 209 4.70 4.53 -6.89
N ALA A 210 3.83 3.97 -7.73
CA ALA A 210 2.43 3.71 -7.39
C ALA A 210 2.20 2.35 -6.70
N LEU A 211 3.19 1.44 -6.67
CA LEU A 211 3.01 0.10 -6.12
C LEU A 211 2.67 0.06 -4.62
N PRO A 212 3.25 0.90 -3.73
CA PRO A 212 2.84 0.95 -2.32
C PRO A 212 1.33 1.20 -2.15
N ASN A 213 0.79 2.11 -2.96
CA ASN A 213 -0.64 2.40 -2.99
C ASN A 213 -1.42 1.23 -3.61
N ALA A 214 -0.90 0.60 -4.67
CA ALA A 214 -1.53 -0.55 -5.31
C ALA A 214 -1.77 -1.71 -4.34
N ILE A 215 -0.78 -2.04 -3.52
CA ILE A 215 -0.88 -3.09 -2.50
C ILE A 215 -1.96 -2.77 -1.48
N SER A 216 -1.95 -1.53 -0.98
CA SER A 216 -2.91 -1.07 0.03
C SER A 216 -4.34 -1.16 -0.51
N PHE A 217 -4.56 -0.70 -1.74
CA PHE A 217 -5.86 -0.77 -2.40
C PHE A 217 -6.28 -2.19 -2.80
N ALA A 218 -5.34 -3.04 -3.20
CA ALA A 218 -5.60 -4.45 -3.49
C ALA A 218 -6.16 -5.15 -2.25
N LEU A 219 -5.51 -4.93 -1.10
CA LEU A 219 -5.87 -5.53 0.16
C LEU A 219 -7.25 -5.03 0.65
N ILE A 220 -7.51 -3.72 0.54
CA ILE A 220 -8.84 -3.14 0.80
C ILE A 220 -9.90 -3.78 -0.11
N GLY A 221 -9.61 -3.91 -1.40
CA GLY A 221 -10.52 -4.53 -2.38
C GLY A 221 -10.88 -5.97 -2.01
N VAL A 222 -9.90 -6.78 -1.64
CA VAL A 222 -10.12 -8.18 -1.21
C VAL A 222 -10.97 -8.25 0.05
N VAL A 223 -10.65 -7.46 1.08
CA VAL A 223 -11.39 -7.44 2.35
C VAL A 223 -12.86 -7.10 2.11
N LEU A 224 -13.13 -6.12 1.25
CA LEU A 224 -14.50 -5.75 0.88
C LEU A 224 -15.20 -6.85 0.07
N ALA A 225 -14.48 -7.55 -0.81
CA ALA A 225 -15.03 -8.72 -1.51
C ALA A 225 -15.31 -9.90 -0.57
N GLU A 226 -14.56 -10.03 0.52
CA GLU A 226 -14.79 -11.03 1.56
C GLU A 226 -16.04 -10.73 2.40
N PHE A 227 -16.42 -9.46 2.57
CA PHE A 227 -17.66 -9.08 3.25
C PHE A 227 -18.92 -9.60 2.53
N VAL A 228 -18.86 -9.70 1.20
CA VAL A 228 -19.98 -10.16 0.37
C VAL A 228 -20.04 -11.69 0.35
N GLY A 229 -20.24 -12.30 1.51
CA GLY A 229 -20.58 -13.72 1.65
C GLY A 229 -19.41 -14.71 1.53
N SER A 230 -18.19 -14.33 1.91
CA SER A 230 -17.12 -15.32 2.07
C SER A 230 -17.26 -16.10 3.37
N THR A 231 -16.76 -17.33 3.41
CA THR A 231 -16.71 -18.18 4.63
C THR A 231 -15.33 -18.22 5.28
N THR A 232 -14.34 -17.63 4.62
CA THR A 232 -12.93 -17.58 5.03
C THR A 232 -12.33 -16.25 4.59
N GLY A 233 -11.26 -15.79 5.24
CA GLY A 233 -10.63 -14.49 4.96
C GLY A 233 -10.67 -13.55 6.15
N MET A 234 -9.82 -12.52 6.12
CA MET A 234 -9.75 -11.50 7.16
C MET A 234 -11.01 -10.62 7.19
N GLY A 235 -11.56 -10.29 6.03
CA GLY A 235 -12.83 -9.58 5.91
C GLY A 235 -14.01 -10.40 6.45
N TYR A 236 -13.99 -11.72 6.28
CA TYR A 236 -14.97 -12.60 6.91
C TYR A 236 -14.90 -12.53 8.45
N LEU A 237 -13.70 -12.53 9.04
CA LEU A 237 -13.55 -12.37 10.49
C LEU A 237 -14.10 -11.02 10.97
N MET A 238 -13.86 -9.95 10.23
CA MET A 238 -14.38 -8.61 10.54
C MET A 238 -15.91 -8.55 10.47
N ILE A 239 -16.53 -9.06 9.41
CA ILE A 239 -17.99 -9.01 9.28
C ILE A 239 -18.68 -9.93 10.30
N THR A 240 -18.06 -11.04 10.66
CA THR A 240 -18.54 -11.93 11.74
C THR A 240 -18.41 -11.25 13.11
N ALA A 241 -17.29 -10.57 13.36
CA ALA A 241 -17.10 -9.78 14.57
C ALA A 241 -18.12 -8.64 14.68
N LEU A 242 -18.44 -7.98 13.55
CA LEU A 242 -19.49 -6.97 13.50
C LEU A 242 -20.87 -7.57 13.82
N ALA A 243 -21.22 -8.70 13.19
CA ALA A 243 -22.50 -9.37 13.40
C ALA A 243 -22.69 -9.89 14.84
N THR A 244 -21.60 -10.27 15.50
CA THR A 244 -21.59 -10.72 16.91
C THR A 244 -21.27 -9.60 17.90
N LEU A 245 -21.11 -8.37 17.40
CA LEU A 245 -20.78 -7.18 18.20
C LEU A 245 -19.54 -7.39 19.09
N ASN A 246 -18.57 -8.15 18.59
CA ASN A 246 -17.32 -8.44 19.28
C ASN A 246 -16.24 -7.44 18.84
N ALA A 247 -16.15 -6.32 19.56
CA ALA A 247 -15.13 -5.30 19.30
C ALA A 247 -13.71 -5.87 19.36
N THR A 248 -13.42 -6.83 20.26
CA THR A 248 -12.08 -7.40 20.40
C THR A 248 -11.62 -8.11 19.12
N ASP A 249 -12.50 -8.90 18.51
CA ASP A 249 -12.19 -9.60 17.25
C ASP A 249 -12.08 -8.63 16.07
N MET A 250 -12.93 -7.60 16.04
CA MET A 250 -12.86 -6.55 15.02
C MET A 250 -11.51 -5.81 15.07
N PHE A 251 -11.12 -5.32 16.25
CA PHE A 251 -9.86 -4.62 16.44
C PHE A 251 -8.65 -5.53 16.22
N ALA A 252 -8.71 -6.81 16.63
CA ALA A 252 -7.66 -7.78 16.35
C ALA A 252 -7.48 -8.00 14.84
N ALA A 253 -8.58 -8.19 14.09
CA ALA A 253 -8.54 -8.37 12.64
C ALA A 253 -7.95 -7.14 11.93
N VAL A 254 -8.42 -5.94 12.28
CA VAL A 254 -7.90 -4.68 11.72
C VAL A 254 -6.42 -4.49 12.05
N THR A 255 -6.01 -4.78 13.28
CA THR A 255 -4.61 -4.63 13.73
C THR A 255 -3.70 -5.59 12.99
N LEU A 256 -4.07 -6.88 12.93
CA LEU A 256 -3.28 -7.88 12.20
C LEU A 256 -3.15 -7.53 10.72
N LEU A 257 -4.27 -7.14 10.10
CA LEU A 257 -4.29 -6.76 8.70
C LEU A 257 -3.47 -5.49 8.43
N SER A 258 -3.46 -4.54 9.37
CA SER A 258 -2.61 -3.34 9.30
C SER A 258 -1.13 -3.70 9.38
N ILE A 259 -0.74 -4.58 10.31
CA ILE A 259 0.65 -5.07 10.42
C ILE A 259 1.08 -5.74 9.10
N VAL A 260 0.23 -6.60 8.55
CA VAL A 260 0.48 -7.30 7.29
C VAL A 260 0.57 -6.33 6.11
N GLY A 261 -0.35 -5.37 6.01
CA GLY A 261 -0.34 -4.34 4.97
C GLY A 261 0.92 -3.47 5.03
N ILE A 262 1.31 -3.03 6.23
CA ILE A 262 2.56 -2.31 6.47
C ILE A 262 3.76 -3.16 6.03
N ALA A 263 3.81 -4.43 6.43
CA ALA A 263 4.88 -5.34 6.03
C ALA A 263 4.98 -5.51 4.50
N LEU A 264 3.84 -5.69 3.81
CA LEU A 264 3.82 -5.78 2.35
C LEU A 264 4.30 -4.49 1.67
N VAL A 265 3.88 -3.34 2.17
CA VAL A 265 4.33 -2.03 1.64
C VAL A 265 5.84 -1.86 1.85
N TYR A 266 6.38 -2.20 3.02
CA TYR A 266 7.82 -2.17 3.26
C TYR A 266 8.58 -3.12 2.33
N CYS A 267 8.09 -4.35 2.15
CA CYS A 267 8.69 -5.31 1.23
C CYS A 267 8.78 -4.77 -0.20
N VAL A 268 7.71 -4.14 -0.69
CA VAL A 268 7.71 -3.60 -2.06
C VAL A 268 8.50 -2.32 -2.18
N THR A 269 8.48 -1.43 -1.18
CA THR A 269 9.33 -0.23 -1.18
C THR A 269 10.81 -0.61 -1.15
N TRP A 270 11.17 -1.67 -0.43
CA TRP A 270 12.51 -2.23 -0.44
C TRP A 270 12.90 -2.78 -1.83
N LEU A 271 11.98 -3.49 -2.49
CA LEU A 271 12.18 -4.00 -3.84
C LEU A 271 12.31 -2.86 -4.86
N GLU A 272 11.48 -1.83 -4.74
CA GLU A 272 11.50 -0.62 -5.55
C GLU A 272 12.86 0.08 -5.49
N ARG A 273 13.39 0.31 -4.28
CA ARG A 273 14.71 0.93 -4.09
C ARG A 273 15.84 0.14 -4.75
N ARG A 274 15.74 -1.20 -4.79
CA ARG A 274 16.71 -2.03 -5.50
C ARG A 274 16.57 -1.95 -7.02
N LEU A 275 15.35 -1.89 -7.55
CA LEU A 275 15.08 -1.88 -9.00
C LEU A 275 15.23 -0.49 -9.63
N LEU A 276 14.98 0.58 -8.87
CA LEU A 276 15.02 1.98 -9.32
C LEU A 276 16.26 2.75 -8.86
N HIS A 277 17.37 2.07 -8.59
CA HIS A 277 18.62 2.71 -8.18
C HIS A 277 19.15 3.79 -9.16
N TRP A 278 18.61 3.83 -10.39
CA TRP A 278 18.98 4.73 -11.47
C TRP A 278 18.08 5.97 -11.58
N ALA A 279 16.94 6.03 -10.88
CA ALA A 279 16.02 7.16 -10.93
C ALA A 279 16.43 8.26 -9.91
N PRO A 280 16.56 9.54 -10.33
CA PRO A 280 17.09 10.61 -9.48
C PRO A 280 16.29 10.87 -8.20
N GLU A 281 14.95 10.73 -8.26
CA GLU A 281 14.04 10.97 -7.12
C GLU A 281 14.31 10.05 -5.91
N PHE A 282 14.94 8.89 -6.12
CA PHE A 282 15.22 7.91 -5.07
C PHE A 282 16.65 7.99 -4.51
N ARG A 283 17.45 8.96 -4.97
CA ARG A 283 18.86 9.09 -4.56
C ARG A 283 19.05 9.83 -3.23
N GLU A 284 18.01 10.50 -2.73
CA GLU A 284 18.06 11.36 -1.53
C GLU A 284 17.33 10.81 -0.28
N GLY A 285 16.88 9.53 -0.28
CA GLY A 285 16.03 8.94 0.77
C GLY A 285 16.66 7.86 1.66
#